data_AF-A0AB38DJ92-F1
#
_entry.id   AF-A0AB38DJ92-F1
#
_cell.length_a   1.000
_cell.length_b   1.000
_cell.length_c   1.000
_cell.angle_alpha   90.00
_cell.angle_beta   90.00
_cell.angle_gamma   90.00
#
_symmetry.space_group_name_H-M   'P 1'
#
loop_
_entity.id
_entity.type
_entity.pdbx_description
1 polymer ?
#
loop_
_entity_poly.entity_id
_entity_poly.type
_entity_poly.pdbx_seq_one_letter_code
_entity_poly.pdbx_strand_id
1 'polypeptide(L)'
;MTSPLLTEDQRWLLRMVGGQSMRDCLIGPAGVTRLMQSHYGGTGRRMDGAPAYLRGFQCGGGKIVSSAIPVIAVTTGQLRKFAQSLPTDLVAEMRECATAAQRTNILRSRFCHCGSDPCGFAYMGDRICPPTEQQEADASAEYWRCHDWTEDLLDRALGFVTEVEPVGQLELFGVGA
;
A
#
# COMPACT_ATOMS: atom_id res chain seq x y z
N MET A 1 19.49 22.86 2.04
CA MET A 1 18.31 22.25 2.70
C MET A 1 17.19 22.25 1.67
N THR A 2 16.95 21.10 1.04
CA THR A 2 15.93 20.93 0.00
C THR A 2 14.56 21.05 0.68
N SER A 3 13.68 21.97 0.24
CA SER A 3 12.30 22.01 0.74
C SER A 3 11.68 20.61 0.70
N PRO A 4 10.97 20.17 1.75
CA PRO A 4 10.29 18.88 1.71
C PRO A 4 9.30 18.88 0.55
N LEU A 5 9.44 17.90 -0.35
CA LEU A 5 8.69 17.80 -1.60
C LEU A 5 7.17 17.72 -1.39
N LEU A 6 6.76 17.30 -0.20
CA LEU A 6 5.39 17.26 0.30
C LEU A 6 5.38 17.79 1.75
N THR A 7 4.32 18.50 2.13
CA THR A 7 4.07 18.86 3.52
C THR A 7 3.66 17.63 4.35
N GLU A 8 3.73 17.72 5.67
CA GLU A 8 3.25 16.65 6.55
C GLU A 8 1.76 16.31 6.32
N ASP A 9 0.91 17.32 6.22
CA ASP A 9 -0.51 17.15 5.89
C ASP A 9 -0.74 16.43 4.55
N GLN A 10 0.10 16.72 3.54
CA GLN A 10 0.05 16.02 2.26
C GLN A 10 0.50 14.57 2.38
N ARG A 11 1.52 14.27 3.20
CA ARG A 11 1.94 12.89 3.49
C ARG A 11 0.83 12.12 4.20
N TRP A 12 0.14 12.73 5.17
CA TRP A 12 -1.03 12.15 5.81
C TRP A 12 -2.19 11.93 4.83
N LEU A 13 -2.42 12.85 3.89
CA LEU A 13 -3.41 12.64 2.84
C LEU A 13 -3.06 11.42 1.95
N LEU A 14 -1.79 11.24 1.57
CA LEU A 14 -1.36 10.05 0.83
C LEU A 14 -1.50 8.77 1.67
N ARG A 15 -1.18 8.83 2.96
CA ARG A 15 -1.37 7.72 3.91
C ARG A 15 -2.81 7.28 4.04
N MET A 16 -3.73 8.25 3.99
CA MET A 16 -5.17 8.01 4.05
C MET A 16 -5.66 7.23 2.83
N VAL A 17 -5.15 7.55 1.63
CA VAL A 17 -5.40 6.75 0.43
C VAL A 17 -4.88 5.33 0.64
N GLY A 18 -3.63 5.21 1.08
CA GLY A 18 -3.04 3.98 1.62
C GLY A 18 -3.08 2.76 0.70
N GLY A 19 -2.76 1.60 1.30
CA GLY A 19 -2.89 0.28 0.71
C GLY A 19 -2.21 0.10 -0.65
N GLN A 20 -2.72 -0.87 -1.41
CA GLN A 20 -2.20 -1.21 -2.74
C GLN A 20 -2.23 0.00 -3.69
N SER A 21 -3.28 0.81 -3.66
CA SER A 21 -3.41 1.93 -4.59
C SER A 21 -2.31 2.97 -4.42
N MET A 22 -1.97 3.34 -3.18
CA MET A 22 -0.87 4.29 -2.96
C MET A 22 0.50 3.65 -3.23
N ARG A 23 0.72 2.40 -2.81
CA ARG A 23 1.97 1.68 -3.11
C ARG A 23 2.24 1.65 -4.62
N ASP A 24 1.24 1.30 -5.42
CA ASP A 24 1.37 1.24 -6.87
C ASP A 24 1.67 2.62 -7.49
N CYS A 25 1.20 3.72 -6.87
CA CYS A 25 1.55 5.09 -7.27
C CYS A 25 3.02 5.44 -7.01
N LEU A 26 3.59 4.94 -5.90
CA LEU A 26 4.99 5.17 -5.54
C LEU A 26 5.96 4.32 -6.36
N ILE A 27 5.52 3.15 -6.85
CA ILE A 27 6.29 2.29 -7.75
C ILE A 27 6.53 2.95 -9.13
N GLY A 28 5.53 3.67 -9.65
CA GLY A 28 5.65 4.29 -10.96
C GLY A 28 4.40 4.98 -11.51
N PRO A 29 4.52 5.64 -12.69
CA PRO A 29 3.48 6.50 -13.24
C PRO A 29 2.18 5.76 -13.63
N ALA A 30 2.26 4.46 -13.90
CA ALA A 30 1.09 3.65 -14.24
C ALA A 30 0.10 3.55 -13.07
N GLY A 31 0.59 3.43 -11.83
CA GLY A 31 -0.25 3.43 -10.64
C GLY A 31 -0.97 4.76 -10.45
N VAL A 32 -0.27 5.88 -10.66
CA VAL A 32 -0.85 7.22 -10.62
C VAL A 32 -1.98 7.38 -11.64
N THR A 33 -1.76 6.94 -12.89
CA THR A 33 -2.79 6.99 -13.93
C THR A 33 -4.01 6.17 -13.54
N ARG A 34 -3.81 4.93 -13.05
CA ARG A 34 -4.89 4.05 -12.61
C ARG A 34 -5.70 4.68 -11.47
N LEU A 35 -5.04 5.24 -10.47
CA LEU A 35 -5.70 5.88 -9.32
C LEU A 35 -6.54 7.09 -9.76
N MET A 36 -6.05 7.89 -10.71
CA MET A 36 -6.81 9.05 -11.21
C MET A 36 -8.03 8.63 -12.05
N GLN A 37 -7.94 7.50 -12.77
CA GLN A 37 -9.05 6.96 -13.56
C GLN A 37 -10.12 6.27 -12.73
N SER A 38 -9.76 5.72 -11.56
CA SER A 38 -10.73 5.01 -10.71
C SER A 38 -11.70 5.93 -9.97
N HIS A 39 -11.45 7.24 -9.95
CA HIS A 39 -12.20 8.20 -9.14
C HIS A 39 -12.34 7.78 -7.66
N TYR A 40 -11.32 7.07 -7.16
CA TYR A 40 -11.36 6.46 -5.84
C TYR A 40 -11.53 7.52 -4.74
N GLY A 41 -12.39 7.24 -3.78
CA GLY A 41 -12.63 8.12 -2.65
C GLY A 41 -12.92 7.30 -1.40
N GLY A 42 -12.73 7.94 -0.26
CA GLY A 42 -12.98 7.34 1.05
C GLY A 42 -13.36 8.39 2.06
N THR A 43 -14.22 8.02 3.00
CA THR A 43 -14.63 8.86 4.14
C THR A 43 -14.53 8.05 5.43
N GLY A 44 -14.36 8.73 6.57
CA GLY A 44 -14.55 8.15 7.90
C GLY A 44 -13.35 7.40 8.50
N ARG A 45 -12.19 7.33 7.83
CA ARG A 45 -10.99 6.71 8.41
C ARG A 45 -10.24 7.72 9.29
N ARG A 46 -10.35 7.55 10.61
CA ARG A 46 -9.41 8.20 11.55
C ARG A 46 -8.12 7.38 11.56
N MET A 47 -6.98 8.08 11.50
CA MET A 47 -5.65 7.47 11.63
C MET A 47 -4.97 8.09 12.84
N ASP A 48 -4.30 7.27 13.65
CA ASP A 48 -3.55 7.75 14.80
C ASP A 48 -2.39 8.63 14.33
N GLY A 49 -2.16 9.76 15.01
CA GLY A 49 -1.17 10.77 14.63
C GLY A 49 -1.60 11.72 13.50
N ALA A 50 -2.62 11.38 12.70
CA ALA A 50 -3.07 12.25 11.62
C ALA A 50 -3.82 13.49 12.15
N PRO A 51 -3.77 14.63 11.43
CA PRO A 51 -4.55 15.81 11.78
C PRO A 51 -6.04 15.49 11.92
N ALA A 52 -6.67 15.90 13.03
CA ALA A 52 -8.04 15.51 13.38
C ALA A 52 -9.12 15.97 12.36
N TYR A 53 -8.79 16.97 11.55
CA TYR A 53 -9.64 17.48 10.49
C TYR A 53 -9.59 16.58 9.25
N LEU A 54 -8.48 15.87 8.98
CA LEU A 54 -8.35 14.97 7.84
C LEU A 54 -9.21 13.71 8.07
N ARG A 55 -10.33 13.59 7.33
CA ARG A 55 -11.33 12.52 7.53
C ARG A 55 -11.77 11.78 6.27
N GLY A 56 -11.21 12.15 5.13
CA GLY A 56 -11.53 11.52 3.86
C GLY A 56 -10.84 12.20 2.71
N PHE A 57 -10.89 11.57 1.55
CA PHE A 57 -10.24 12.03 0.34
C PHE A 57 -11.06 11.68 -0.91
N GLN A 58 -10.74 12.37 -1.99
CA GLN A 58 -11.21 12.07 -3.33
C GLN A 58 -10.04 12.15 -4.31
N CYS A 59 -9.88 11.12 -5.12
CA CYS A 59 -8.93 11.04 -6.22
C CYS A 59 -9.65 11.27 -7.54
N GLY A 60 -8.99 11.95 -8.48
CA GLY A 60 -9.52 12.15 -9.82
C GLY A 60 -9.14 13.52 -10.37
N GLY A 61 -9.33 13.72 -11.67
CA GLY A 61 -9.05 15.01 -12.32
C GLY A 61 -7.60 15.50 -12.13
N GLY A 62 -6.64 14.57 -11.95
CA GLY A 62 -5.22 14.89 -11.82
C GLY A 62 -4.75 15.31 -10.42
N LYS A 63 -5.58 15.14 -9.38
CA LYS A 63 -5.21 15.42 -7.99
C LYS A 63 -5.91 14.49 -6.98
N ILE A 64 -5.36 14.46 -5.78
CA ILE A 64 -5.95 13.88 -4.57
C ILE A 64 -6.30 15.06 -3.67
N VAL A 65 -7.53 15.11 -3.17
CA VAL A 65 -8.03 16.23 -2.37
C VAL A 65 -8.67 15.70 -1.09
N SER A 66 -8.41 16.33 0.04
CA SER A 66 -9.12 16.01 1.29
C SER A 66 -10.57 16.51 1.26
N SER A 67 -11.47 15.76 1.88
CA SER A 67 -12.87 16.15 2.09
C SER A 67 -13.09 17.13 3.26
N ALA A 68 -12.03 17.65 3.85
CA ALA A 68 -12.04 18.44 5.09
C ALA A 68 -11.64 19.90 4.90
N ILE A 69 -11.82 20.70 5.96
CA ILE A 69 -11.34 22.08 6.06
C ILE A 69 -10.24 22.13 7.15
N PRO A 70 -9.03 22.65 6.84
CA PRO A 70 -8.59 23.17 5.54
C PRO A 70 -8.48 22.07 4.47
N VAL A 71 -8.66 22.48 3.20
CA VAL A 71 -8.56 21.57 2.06
C VAL A 71 -7.09 21.35 1.71
N ILE A 72 -6.63 20.12 1.84
CA ILE A 72 -5.31 19.66 1.41
C ILE A 72 -5.43 19.05 0.02
N ALA A 73 -4.49 19.35 -0.86
CA ALA A 73 -4.43 18.73 -2.18
C ALA A 73 -3.00 18.29 -2.53
N VAL A 74 -2.91 17.14 -3.21
CA VAL A 74 -1.69 16.64 -3.84
C VAL A 74 -1.97 16.43 -5.32
N THR A 75 -1.25 17.15 -6.18
CA THR A 75 -1.34 16.97 -7.62
C THR A 75 -0.58 15.72 -8.08
N THR A 76 -0.98 15.16 -9.22
CA THR A 76 -0.22 14.08 -9.88
C THR A 76 1.24 14.44 -10.14
N GLY A 77 1.53 15.71 -10.45
CA GLY A 77 2.90 16.20 -10.63
C GLY A 77 3.70 16.14 -9.33
N GLN A 78 3.12 16.56 -8.21
CA GLN A 78 3.75 16.45 -6.88
C GLN A 78 3.97 14.99 -6.50
N LEU A 79 2.96 14.14 -6.67
CA LEU A 79 3.05 12.71 -6.37
C LEU A 79 4.14 12.01 -7.19
N ARG A 80 4.23 12.30 -8.50
CA ARG A 80 5.27 11.72 -9.37
C ARG A 80 6.66 12.18 -8.98
N LYS A 81 6.84 13.48 -8.70
CA LYS A 81 8.12 14.00 -8.21
C LYS A 81 8.51 13.35 -6.89
N PHE A 82 7.54 13.13 -6.00
CA PHE A 82 7.77 12.47 -4.72
C PHE A 82 8.19 11.01 -4.91
N ALA A 83 7.46 10.24 -5.73
CA ALA A 83 7.82 8.88 -6.08
C ALA A 83 9.23 8.78 -6.68
N GLN A 84 9.63 9.73 -7.53
CA GLN A 84 10.97 9.80 -8.12
C GLN A 84 12.07 10.13 -7.11
N SER A 85 11.72 10.72 -5.96
CA SER A 85 12.68 11.06 -4.91
C SER A 85 12.90 9.92 -3.90
N LEU A 86 12.14 8.82 -3.99
CA LEU A 86 12.27 7.69 -3.09
C LEU A 86 13.56 6.89 -3.36
N PRO A 87 14.16 6.28 -2.32
CA PRO A 87 15.30 5.38 -2.50
C PRO A 87 14.97 4.22 -3.44
N THR A 88 15.89 3.89 -4.35
CA THR A 88 15.69 2.82 -5.33
C THR A 88 15.42 1.47 -4.67
N ASP A 89 16.09 1.17 -3.55
CA ASP A 89 15.92 -0.09 -2.82
C ASP A 89 14.52 -0.22 -2.24
N LEU A 90 13.98 0.88 -1.70
CA LEU A 90 12.61 0.91 -1.18
C LEU A 90 11.58 0.70 -2.31
N VAL A 91 11.82 1.28 -3.48
CA VAL A 91 10.96 1.08 -4.66
C VAL A 91 11.06 -0.36 -5.18
N ALA A 92 12.23 -0.98 -5.13
CA ALA A 92 12.40 -2.38 -5.47
C ALA A 92 11.61 -3.29 -4.52
N GLU A 93 11.70 -3.06 -3.21
CA GLU A 93 10.95 -3.79 -2.19
C GLU A 93 9.43 -3.64 -2.40
N MET A 94 8.95 -2.43 -2.74
CA MET A 94 7.54 -2.23 -3.09
C MET A 94 7.09 -3.05 -4.31
N ARG A 95 7.95 -3.23 -5.31
CA ARG A 95 7.64 -4.05 -6.50
C ARG A 95 7.56 -5.54 -6.15
N GLU A 96 8.41 -6.01 -5.25
CA GLU A 96 8.36 -7.38 -4.74
C GLU A 96 7.06 -7.62 -3.98
N CYS A 97 6.71 -6.71 -3.06
CA CYS A 97 5.44 -6.72 -2.35
C CYS A 97 4.23 -6.73 -3.31
N ALA A 98 4.26 -5.88 -4.34
CA ALA A 98 3.20 -5.84 -5.36
C ALA A 98 3.07 -7.16 -6.13
N THR A 99 4.20 -7.79 -6.47
CA THR A 99 4.23 -9.08 -7.16
C THR A 99 3.67 -10.20 -6.28
N ALA A 100 4.06 -10.25 -4.99
CA ALA A 100 3.53 -11.20 -4.03
C ALA A 100 2.01 -11.04 -3.85
N ALA A 101 1.56 -9.81 -3.59
CA ALA A 101 0.13 -9.51 -3.44
C ALA A 101 -0.68 -9.88 -4.69
N GLN A 102 -0.13 -9.63 -5.90
CA GLN A 102 -0.78 -10.00 -7.15
C GLN A 102 -0.92 -11.52 -7.29
N ARG A 103 0.11 -12.31 -6.98
CA ARG A 103 0.04 -13.77 -7.02
C ARG A 103 -1.04 -14.31 -6.08
N THR A 104 -1.10 -13.78 -4.87
CA THR A 104 -2.09 -14.16 -3.85
C THR A 104 -3.51 -13.79 -4.28
N ASN A 105 -3.70 -12.59 -4.83
CA ASN A 105 -5.00 -12.16 -5.35
C ASN A 105 -5.45 -13.02 -6.55
N ILE A 106 -4.54 -13.39 -7.45
CA ILE A 106 -4.84 -14.30 -8.56
C ILE A 106 -5.26 -15.67 -8.03
N LEU A 107 -4.52 -16.25 -7.08
CA LEU A 107 -4.87 -17.54 -6.47
C LEU A 107 -6.26 -17.49 -5.83
N ARG A 108 -6.49 -16.50 -4.97
CA ARG A 108 -7.78 -16.31 -4.29
C ARG A 108 -8.93 -16.10 -5.27
N SER A 109 -8.70 -15.41 -6.39
CA SER A 109 -9.72 -15.21 -7.42
C SER A 109 -10.17 -16.51 -8.09
N ARG A 110 -9.39 -17.60 -7.97
CA ARG A 110 -9.72 -18.93 -8.49
C ARG A 110 -10.56 -19.76 -7.51
N PHE A 111 -10.58 -19.42 -6.23
CA PHE A 111 -11.39 -20.13 -5.24
C PHE A 111 -12.88 -19.95 -5.57
N CYS A 112 -13.64 -21.04 -5.47
CA CYS A 112 -15.07 -21.08 -5.74
C CYS A 112 -15.78 -21.76 -4.57
N HIS A 113 -16.80 -21.08 -4.03
CA HIS A 113 -17.61 -21.56 -2.91
C HIS A 113 -19.05 -21.86 -3.36
N CYS A 114 -19.26 -22.30 -4.61
CA CYS A 114 -20.62 -22.51 -5.15
C CYS A 114 -21.34 -23.74 -4.57
N GLY A 115 -20.61 -24.66 -3.91
CA GLY A 115 -21.17 -25.83 -3.23
C GLY A 115 -21.90 -26.83 -4.14
N SER A 116 -21.74 -26.73 -5.47
CA SER A 116 -22.46 -27.56 -6.46
C SER A 116 -21.59 -28.72 -6.95
N ASP A 117 -22.19 -29.90 -7.16
CA ASP A 117 -21.55 -31.05 -7.81
C ASP A 117 -22.39 -31.55 -9.02
N PRO A 118 -21.91 -31.41 -10.27
CA PRO A 118 -20.64 -30.79 -10.66
C PRO A 118 -20.66 -29.26 -10.53
N CYS A 119 -19.50 -28.65 -10.33
CA CYS A 119 -19.36 -27.20 -10.23
C CYS A 119 -19.85 -26.50 -11.50
N GLY A 120 -20.86 -25.64 -11.38
CA GLY A 120 -21.41 -24.86 -12.50
C GLY A 120 -20.43 -23.89 -13.14
N PHE A 121 -19.29 -23.60 -12.50
CA PHE A 121 -18.22 -22.74 -13.00
C PHE A 121 -17.01 -23.53 -13.54
N ALA A 122 -17.09 -24.87 -13.62
CA ALA A 122 -16.01 -25.71 -14.13
C ALA A 122 -15.58 -25.33 -15.56
N TYR A 123 -16.49 -24.76 -16.36
CA TYR A 123 -16.20 -24.29 -17.72
C TYR A 123 -15.27 -23.05 -17.76
N MET A 124 -15.06 -22.35 -16.65
CA MET A 124 -14.17 -21.19 -16.57
C MET A 124 -12.68 -21.56 -16.39
N GLY A 125 -12.32 -22.85 -16.48
CA GLY A 125 -10.93 -23.33 -16.39
C GLY A 125 -10.49 -23.65 -14.96
N ASP A 126 -9.29 -23.18 -14.56
CA ASP A 126 -8.52 -23.48 -13.32
C ASP A 126 -9.17 -23.04 -11.98
N ARG A 127 -10.51 -23.12 -11.86
CA ARG A 127 -11.23 -22.87 -10.62
C ARG A 127 -10.94 -23.99 -9.61
N ILE A 128 -10.72 -23.63 -8.36
CA ILE A 128 -10.57 -24.57 -7.24
C ILE A 128 -11.92 -24.61 -6.53
N CYS A 129 -12.63 -25.75 -6.61
CA CYS A 129 -14.01 -25.88 -6.11
C CYS A 129 -14.28 -27.25 -5.46
N PRO A 130 -14.56 -27.29 -4.14
CA PRO A 130 -14.25 -26.25 -3.16
C PRO A 130 -12.74 -26.17 -2.90
N PRO A 131 -12.19 -25.00 -2.53
CA PRO A 131 -10.86 -24.95 -1.92
C PRO A 131 -10.87 -25.74 -0.61
N THR A 132 -9.73 -26.31 -0.26
CA THR A 132 -9.56 -26.91 1.07
C THR A 132 -9.44 -25.81 2.13
N GLU A 133 -9.83 -26.11 3.37
CA GLU A 133 -9.65 -25.18 4.50
C GLU A 133 -8.21 -24.70 4.62
N GLN A 134 -7.23 -25.58 4.37
CA GLN A 134 -5.82 -25.22 4.38
C GLN A 134 -5.47 -24.21 3.27
N GLN A 135 -5.98 -24.40 2.05
CA GLN A 135 -5.76 -23.45 0.94
C GLN A 135 -6.33 -22.06 1.25
N GLU A 136 -7.50 -22.01 1.89
CA GLU A 136 -8.10 -20.75 2.33
C GLU A 136 -7.28 -20.08 3.44
N ALA A 137 -6.84 -20.85 4.43
CA ALA A 137 -6.04 -20.37 5.55
C ALA A 137 -4.69 -19.82 5.05
N ASP A 138 -3.98 -20.56 4.19
CA ASP A 138 -2.69 -20.14 3.64
C ASP A 138 -2.83 -18.87 2.79
N ALA A 139 -3.84 -18.81 1.93
CA ALA A 139 -4.08 -17.64 1.09
C ALA A 139 -4.51 -16.41 1.90
N SER A 140 -5.20 -16.61 3.02
CA SER A 140 -5.59 -15.55 3.95
C SER A 140 -4.39 -15.04 4.74
N ALA A 141 -3.55 -15.94 5.26
CA ALA A 141 -2.32 -15.58 5.95
C ALA A 141 -1.37 -14.78 5.04
N GLU A 142 -1.19 -15.24 3.80
CA GLU A 142 -0.36 -14.56 2.80
C GLU A 142 -0.93 -13.19 2.41
N TYR A 143 -2.26 -13.05 2.33
CA TYR A 143 -2.89 -11.77 2.09
C TYR A 143 -2.59 -10.77 3.20
N TRP A 144 -2.76 -11.18 4.47
CA TRP A 144 -2.48 -10.32 5.61
C TRP A 144 -0.99 -9.97 5.71
N ARG A 145 -0.09 -10.93 5.44
CA ARG A 145 1.34 -10.64 5.33
C ARG A 145 1.64 -9.56 4.28
N CYS A 146 1.04 -9.65 3.09
CA CYS A 146 1.22 -8.65 2.03
C CYS A 146 0.58 -7.29 2.38
N HIS A 147 -0.54 -7.32 3.10
CA HIS A 147 -1.22 -6.11 3.60
C HIS A 147 -0.31 -5.36 4.59
N ASP A 148 0.20 -6.06 5.60
CA ASP A 148 1.03 -5.46 6.64
C ASP A 148 2.37 -4.99 6.08
N TRP A 149 2.97 -5.76 5.17
CA TRP A 149 4.16 -5.32 4.43
C TRP A 149 3.90 -4.06 3.61
N THR A 150 2.72 -3.93 2.99
CA THR A 150 2.35 -2.71 2.26
C THR A 150 2.23 -1.52 3.19
N GLU A 151 1.62 -1.68 4.37
CA GLU A 151 1.47 -0.58 5.32
C GLU A 151 2.83 -0.13 5.88
N ASP A 152 3.74 -1.06 6.22
CA ASP A 152 5.12 -0.73 6.64
C ASP A 152 5.87 0.05 5.55
N LEU A 153 5.82 -0.42 4.30
CA LEU A 153 6.45 0.26 3.17
C LEU A 153 5.93 1.68 2.98
N LEU A 154 4.63 1.91 3.18
CA LEU A 154 4.03 3.23 3.09
C LEU A 154 4.47 4.13 4.24
N ASP A 155 4.55 3.61 5.46
CA ASP A 155 4.99 4.37 6.62
C ASP A 155 6.47 4.76 6.53
N ARG A 156 7.32 3.88 6.00
CA ARG A 156 8.72 4.19 5.65
C ARG A 156 8.82 5.22 4.54
N ALA A 157 8.08 5.04 3.44
CA ALA A 157 8.13 5.94 2.29
C ALA A 157 7.62 7.35 2.60
N LEU A 158 6.59 7.46 3.42
CA LEU A 158 6.00 8.73 3.84
C LEU A 158 6.73 9.33 5.06
N GLY A 159 7.76 8.66 5.59
CA GLY A 159 8.58 9.14 6.68
C GLY A 159 7.80 9.29 8.00
N PHE A 160 6.88 8.37 8.28
CA PHE A 160 6.25 8.20 9.58
C PHE A 160 7.06 7.25 10.48
N VAL A 161 7.83 6.35 9.90
CA VAL A 161 8.90 5.63 10.60
C VAL A 161 10.20 6.41 10.39
N THR A 162 10.73 6.96 11.48
CA THR A 162 12.13 7.39 11.54
C THR A 162 12.89 6.19 12.11
N GLU A 163 13.86 5.68 11.35
CA GLU A 163 14.68 4.48 11.59
C GLU A 163 14.57 3.85 12.99
N VAL A 164 14.21 2.57 13.01
CA VAL A 164 14.55 1.67 14.12
C VAL A 164 16.05 1.84 14.36
N GLU A 165 16.44 2.29 15.56
CA GLU A 165 17.84 2.28 16.00
C GLU A 165 18.50 1.01 15.49
N PRO A 166 19.66 1.07 14.82
CA PRO A 166 20.37 -0.14 14.44
C PRO A 166 20.56 -0.95 15.72
N VAL A 167 19.94 -2.13 15.79
CA VAL A 167 20.10 -3.05 16.91
C VAL A 167 21.60 -3.16 17.13
N GLY A 168 22.04 -2.65 18.28
CA GLY A 168 23.43 -2.35 18.55
C GLY A 168 24.31 -3.45 18.01
N GLN A 169 25.17 -3.06 17.06
CA GLN A 169 26.39 -3.77 16.74
C GLN A 169 27.12 -3.92 18.07
N LEU A 170 26.86 -5.03 18.77
CA LEU A 170 27.57 -5.45 19.96
C LEU A 170 29.04 -5.28 19.62
N GLU A 171 29.68 -4.35 20.33
CA GLU A 171 31.07 -3.98 20.14
C GLU A 171 31.93 -5.25 20.17
N LEU A 172 32.21 -5.75 18.97
CA LEU A 172 33.52 -6.28 18.64
C LEU A 172 34.52 -5.26 19.21
N PHE A 173 35.47 -5.75 20.01
CA PHE A 173 36.61 -5.05 20.64
C PHE A 173 36.37 -4.52 22.07
N GLY A 174 36.87 -5.27 23.06
CA GLY A 174 37.19 -4.65 24.35
C GLY A 174 37.41 -5.51 25.60
N VAL A 175 38.01 -6.71 25.54
CA VAL A 175 38.67 -7.27 26.75
C VAL A 175 40.04 -7.81 26.38
N GLY A 176 41.01 -6.89 26.35
CA GLY A 176 42.38 -7.21 26.73
C GLY A 176 42.59 -6.68 28.14
N ALA A 177 42.75 -7.59 29.10
CA ALA A 177 43.49 -7.40 30.35
C ALA A 177 43.91 -8.78 30.85
#